data_AF-A0A1A8H7U4-F1
#
_entry.id   AF-A0A1A8H7U4-F1
#
_cell.length_a   1.000
_cell.length_b   1.000
_cell.length_c   1.000
_cell.angle_alpha   90.00
_cell.angle_beta   90.00
_cell.angle_gamma   90.00
#
_symmetry.space_group_name_H-M   'P 1'
#
loop_
_entity.id
_entity.type
_entity.pdbx_description
1 polymer ?
#
loop_
_entity_poly.entity_id
_entity_poly.type
_entity_poly.pdbx_seq_one_letter_code
_entity_poly.pdbx_strand_id
1 'polypeptide(L)'
;DSPSKHTTEKSGKRDPPPENLTTGSSGAAVPSQEVEMEEEEKAAVTVKNLPVKPQREWVHMDKLEPDKLEWMRDLPSPRKKGTKKAMQARFDFVGTLIPPTEDLPTHLGLHHHGEEPERAGYSLQELFLLARSQFIQQRSLALSTLANILSKARAGAYLS
;
A
#
# COMPACT_ATOMS: atom_id res chain seq x y z
N ASP A 1 -51.86 -11.63 51.63
CA ASP A 1 -50.49 -11.24 52.00
C ASP A 1 -49.79 -10.47 50.90
N SER A 2 -49.42 -9.24 51.22
CA SER A 2 -48.26 -8.51 50.67
C SER A 2 -47.24 -8.40 51.82
N PRO A 3 -45.92 -8.20 51.59
CA PRO A 3 -45.37 -7.46 50.45
C PRO A 3 -44.13 -8.11 49.78
N SER A 4 -43.92 -7.82 48.50
CA SER A 4 -42.62 -7.98 47.83
C SER A 4 -42.17 -6.66 47.22
N LYS A 5 -40.85 -6.45 47.27
CA LYS A 5 -40.16 -5.16 47.26
C LYS A 5 -40.11 -4.49 45.89
N HIS A 6 -40.27 -3.17 45.93
CA HIS A 6 -39.87 -2.22 44.89
C HIS A 6 -38.34 -2.25 44.64
N THR A 7 -37.93 -2.25 43.36
CA THR A 7 -36.76 -1.50 42.88
C THR A 7 -37.01 -0.97 41.46
N THR A 8 -37.32 0.32 41.45
CA THR A 8 -37.21 1.39 40.46
C THR A 8 -36.66 1.10 39.04
N GLU A 9 -37.52 1.29 38.04
CA GLU A 9 -37.15 1.64 36.66
C GLU A 9 -36.66 3.10 36.59
N LYS A 10 -35.64 3.40 35.77
CA LYS A 10 -35.34 4.77 35.36
C LYS A 10 -35.03 4.83 33.85
N SER A 11 -35.93 5.51 33.15
CA SER A 11 -35.93 5.83 31.73
C SER A 11 -35.18 7.14 31.43
N GLY A 12 -34.66 7.26 30.20
CA GLY A 12 -34.24 8.50 29.55
C GLY A 12 -32.73 8.79 29.65
N LYS A 13 -32.04 9.35 28.66
CA LYS A 13 -32.38 9.92 27.34
C LYS A 13 -31.04 10.15 26.61
N ARG A 14 -30.96 9.84 25.32
CA ARG A 14 -29.82 10.23 24.45
C ARG A 14 -29.93 11.73 24.17
N ASP A 15 -28.80 12.44 24.16
CA ASP A 15 -28.58 13.72 23.45
C ASP A 15 -27.06 14.07 23.39
N PRO A 16 -26.63 14.96 22.47
CA PRO A 16 -25.39 14.86 21.66
C PRO A 16 -24.17 15.63 22.23
N PRO A 17 -22.96 15.54 21.60
CA PRO A 17 -21.78 16.27 22.07
C PRO A 17 -21.80 17.75 21.63
N PRO A 18 -21.34 18.70 22.47
CA PRO A 18 -21.16 20.09 22.05
C PRO A 18 -19.76 20.36 21.49
N GLU A 19 -19.78 20.78 20.22
CA GLU A 19 -19.18 21.96 19.57
C GLU A 19 -17.72 22.43 19.81
N ASN A 20 -17.15 22.81 18.66
CA ASN A 20 -15.91 23.53 18.40
C ASN A 20 -15.71 24.82 19.21
N LEU A 21 -14.45 25.12 19.52
CA LEU A 21 -13.93 26.49 19.64
C LEU A 21 -12.54 26.58 19.01
N THR A 22 -12.26 27.77 18.53
CA THR A 22 -11.47 28.11 17.37
C THR A 22 -10.06 28.60 17.70
N THR A 23 -9.24 28.66 16.64
CA THR A 23 -8.22 29.68 16.38
C THR A 23 -6.79 29.40 16.85
N GLY A 24 -5.91 29.26 15.86
CA GLY A 24 -4.46 29.24 16.02
C GLY A 24 -3.78 29.12 14.65
N SER A 25 -4.06 30.06 13.75
CA SER A 25 -3.37 30.21 12.48
C SER A 25 -1.89 30.56 12.72
N SER A 26 -1.00 29.73 12.21
CA SER A 26 0.33 30.16 11.77
C SER A 26 0.69 29.34 10.56
N GLY A 27 0.38 29.93 9.40
CA GLY A 27 0.78 29.43 8.11
C GLY A 27 2.29 29.50 7.95
N ALA A 28 2.92 28.34 7.84
CA ALA A 28 4.13 28.19 7.05
C ALA A 28 3.69 27.62 5.71
N ALA A 29 3.58 28.49 4.71
CA ALA A 29 3.28 28.11 3.34
C ALA A 29 4.39 27.19 2.82
N VAL A 30 4.07 25.91 2.68
CA VAL A 30 4.89 24.95 1.96
C VAL A 30 4.53 25.12 0.48
N PRO A 31 5.49 25.36 -0.45
CA PRO A 31 5.15 25.49 -1.85
C PRO A 31 4.64 24.15 -2.36
N SER A 32 3.38 24.11 -2.80
CA SER A 32 2.83 23.05 -3.62
C SER A 32 3.62 23.01 -4.92
N GLN A 33 4.65 22.17 -4.96
CA GLN A 33 5.36 21.88 -6.21
C GLN A 33 4.47 20.94 -7.00
N GLU A 34 3.89 21.51 -8.06
CA GLU A 34 3.18 20.81 -9.12
C GLU A 34 4.10 19.69 -9.63
N VAL A 35 3.72 18.45 -9.30
CA VAL A 35 4.30 17.27 -9.92
C VAL A 35 3.79 17.25 -11.35
N GLU A 36 4.62 17.71 -12.29
CA GLU A 36 4.49 17.34 -13.69
C GLU A 36 4.58 15.81 -13.74
N MET A 37 3.40 15.20 -13.81
CA MET A 37 3.25 13.82 -14.22
C MET A 37 3.79 13.76 -15.64
N GLU A 38 4.91 13.08 -15.84
CA GLU A 38 5.23 12.55 -17.16
C GLU A 38 4.04 11.64 -17.50
N GLU A 39 3.12 12.21 -18.27
CA GLU A 39 1.94 11.55 -18.79
C GLU A 39 2.48 10.49 -19.75
N GLU A 40 2.69 9.28 -19.23
CA GLU A 40 2.78 8.11 -20.08
C GLU A 40 1.54 8.14 -20.95
N GLU A 41 1.76 8.37 -22.24
CA GLU A 41 0.77 8.54 -23.27
C GLU A 41 -0.26 7.42 -23.12
N LYS A 42 -1.42 7.72 -22.55
CA LYS A 42 -2.51 6.76 -22.37
C LYS A 42 -3.00 6.36 -23.75
N ALA A 43 -2.38 5.33 -24.32
CA ALA A 43 -2.85 4.72 -25.54
C ALA A 43 -4.24 4.15 -25.26
N ALA A 44 -5.27 4.90 -25.67
CA ALA A 44 -6.66 4.49 -25.62
C ALA A 44 -6.77 3.10 -26.24
N VAL A 45 -7.24 2.14 -25.44
CA VAL A 45 -7.36 0.74 -25.85
C VAL A 45 -8.44 0.65 -26.92
N THR A 46 -8.01 0.61 -28.17
CA THR A 46 -8.89 0.36 -29.31
C THR A 46 -8.85 -1.12 -29.67
N VAL A 47 -9.94 -1.66 -30.24
CA VAL A 47 -10.05 -3.06 -30.71
C VAL A 47 -8.86 -3.50 -31.58
N LYS A 48 -8.17 -2.54 -32.21
CA LYS A 48 -6.99 -2.77 -33.05
C LYS A 48 -5.73 -3.18 -32.27
N ASN A 49 -5.62 -2.82 -30.99
CA ASN A 49 -4.47 -3.07 -30.11
C ASN A 49 -4.71 -4.21 -29.10
N LEU A 50 -5.79 -4.98 -29.24
CA LEU A 50 -5.99 -6.16 -28.39
C LEU A 50 -5.08 -7.31 -28.86
N PRO A 51 -4.43 -8.04 -27.91
CA PRO A 51 -3.61 -9.21 -28.23
C PRO A 51 -4.42 -10.34 -28.89
N VAL A 52 -5.74 -10.38 -28.66
CA VAL A 52 -6.66 -11.31 -29.31
C VAL A 52 -7.89 -10.56 -29.81
N LYS A 53 -8.22 -10.73 -31.10
CA LYS A 53 -9.38 -10.09 -31.71
C LYS A 53 -10.63 -10.89 -31.37
N PRO A 54 -11.69 -10.26 -30.79
CA PRO A 54 -12.94 -10.94 -30.50
C PRO A 54 -13.51 -11.55 -31.79
N GLN A 55 -13.83 -12.85 -31.74
CA GLN A 55 -14.52 -13.54 -32.82
C GLN A 55 -16.03 -13.48 -32.59
N ARG A 56 -16.83 -13.35 -33.66
CA ARG A 56 -18.29 -13.24 -33.56
C ARG A 56 -18.96 -14.51 -33.03
N GLU A 57 -18.25 -15.63 -33.09
CA GLU A 57 -18.68 -16.93 -32.58
C GLU A 57 -18.53 -17.03 -31.06
N TRP A 58 -17.84 -16.09 -30.41
CA TRP A 58 -17.64 -16.07 -28.96
C TRP A 58 -18.81 -15.41 -28.26
N VAL A 59 -19.64 -16.25 -27.64
CA VAL A 59 -20.82 -15.79 -26.91
C VAL A 59 -20.39 -14.82 -25.80
N HIS A 60 -20.94 -13.61 -25.83
CA HIS A 60 -20.72 -12.54 -24.84
C HIS A 60 -19.33 -11.86 -24.84
N MET A 61 -18.52 -12.01 -25.88
CA MET A 61 -17.22 -11.30 -26.00
C MET A 61 -17.27 -10.06 -26.92
N ASP A 62 -18.47 -9.63 -27.28
CA ASP A 62 -18.70 -8.47 -28.18
C ASP A 62 -18.45 -7.12 -27.49
N LYS A 63 -18.49 -7.10 -26.15
CA LYS A 63 -18.32 -5.90 -25.33
C LYS A 63 -16.92 -5.91 -24.73
N LEU A 64 -16.10 -4.93 -25.10
CA LEU A 64 -14.87 -4.65 -24.39
C LEU A 64 -15.21 -4.05 -23.03
N GLU A 65 -14.60 -4.59 -21.98
CA GLU A 65 -14.69 -4.06 -20.63
C GLU A 65 -13.37 -3.32 -20.35
N PRO A 66 -13.31 -1.98 -20.53
CA PRO A 66 -12.07 -1.22 -20.43
C PRO A 66 -11.44 -1.34 -19.04
N ASP A 67 -12.25 -1.29 -17.99
CA ASP A 67 -11.83 -1.53 -16.61
C ASP A 67 -11.16 -2.91 -16.47
N LYS A 68 -11.68 -3.91 -17.21
CA LYS A 68 -11.08 -5.25 -17.29
C LYS A 68 -9.86 -5.34 -18.23
N LEU A 69 -9.51 -4.32 -18.98
CA LEU A 69 -8.22 -4.30 -19.67
C LEU A 69 -7.19 -3.51 -18.87
N GLU A 70 -7.63 -2.54 -18.07
CA GLU A 70 -6.78 -1.77 -17.19
C GLU A 70 -6.16 -2.62 -16.07
N TRP A 71 -6.91 -3.52 -15.41
CA TRP A 71 -6.34 -4.45 -14.41
C TRP A 71 -5.39 -5.50 -14.99
N MET A 72 -5.51 -5.82 -16.29
CA MET A 72 -4.64 -6.81 -16.97
C MET A 72 -3.39 -6.17 -17.55
N ARG A 73 -3.19 -4.86 -17.39
CA ARG A 73 -1.96 -4.22 -17.85
C ARG A 73 -0.79 -4.71 -17.03
N ASP A 74 0.36 -4.79 -17.69
CA ASP A 74 1.61 -5.07 -17.00
C ASP A 74 1.89 -3.97 -15.96
N LEU A 75 2.52 -4.38 -14.86
CA LEU A 75 3.05 -3.46 -13.87
C LEU A 75 4.06 -2.52 -14.55
N PRO A 76 4.15 -1.25 -14.10
CA PRO A 76 5.17 -0.35 -14.60
C PRO A 76 6.55 -0.99 -14.43
N SER A 77 7.42 -0.86 -15.44
CA SER A 77 8.76 -1.44 -15.37
C SER A 77 9.49 -0.89 -14.14
N PRO A 78 10.20 -1.74 -13.37
CA PRO A 78 11.08 -1.28 -12.30
C PRO A 78 12.02 -0.20 -12.81
N ARG A 79 12.19 0.89 -12.04
CA ARG A 79 13.03 2.03 -12.44
C ARG A 79 14.51 1.61 -12.47
N LYS A 80 15.10 1.52 -13.65
CA LYS A 80 16.41 0.86 -13.85
C LYS A 80 17.65 1.72 -13.57
N LYS A 81 17.54 3.05 -13.38
CA LYS A 81 18.74 3.93 -13.25
C LYS A 81 18.53 5.12 -12.32
N GLY A 82 19.60 5.46 -11.59
CA GLY A 82 19.72 6.48 -10.55
C GLY A 82 18.86 7.72 -10.79
N THR A 83 17.77 7.79 -10.05
CA THR A 83 16.94 8.99 -9.99
C THR A 83 17.43 9.87 -8.85
N LYS A 84 17.44 11.19 -9.04
CA LYS A 84 17.69 12.17 -7.96
C LYS A 84 16.54 12.20 -6.94
N LYS A 85 15.50 11.40 -7.15
CA LYS A 85 14.31 11.32 -6.31
C LYS A 85 14.60 10.38 -5.14
N ALA A 86 14.25 10.81 -3.93
CA ALA A 86 14.34 9.96 -2.76
C ALA A 86 13.55 8.67 -2.98
N MET A 87 14.19 7.52 -2.75
CA MET A 87 13.57 6.20 -2.85
C MET A 87 13.48 5.57 -1.46
N GLN A 88 12.44 4.76 -1.25
CA GLN A 88 12.32 4.03 0.01
C GLN A 88 13.29 2.83 0.02
N ALA A 89 14.04 2.71 1.12
CA ALA A 89 14.87 1.55 1.39
C ALA A 89 13.99 0.30 1.51
N ARG A 90 14.38 -0.78 0.82
CA ARG A 90 13.69 -2.06 0.83
C ARG A 90 14.62 -3.15 1.34
N PHE A 91 14.05 -4.09 2.10
CA PHE A 91 14.80 -5.13 2.78
C PHE A 91 14.26 -6.52 2.44
N ASP A 92 15.17 -7.49 2.34
CA ASP A 92 14.81 -8.91 2.33
C ASP A 92 14.39 -9.39 3.73
N PHE A 93 13.95 -10.65 3.85
CA PHE A 93 13.56 -11.24 5.13
C PHE A 93 14.70 -11.32 6.17
N VAL A 94 15.95 -11.32 5.72
CA VAL A 94 17.15 -11.36 6.55
C VAL A 94 17.62 -9.93 6.88
N GLY A 95 16.90 -8.90 6.45
CA GLY A 95 17.25 -7.49 6.64
C GLY A 95 18.38 -6.99 5.74
N THR A 96 18.71 -7.63 4.62
CA THR A 96 19.67 -7.07 3.66
C THR A 96 19.00 -5.97 2.85
N LEU A 97 19.71 -4.86 2.61
CA LEU A 97 19.22 -3.79 1.75
C LEU A 97 19.21 -4.25 0.29
N ILE A 98 18.07 -4.08 -0.39
CA ILE A 98 17.88 -4.43 -1.81
C ILE A 98 18.10 -3.17 -2.65
N PRO A 99 19.08 -3.14 -3.56
CA PRO A 99 19.28 -2.03 -4.49
C PRO A 99 18.04 -1.79 -5.36
N PRO A 100 17.71 -0.53 -5.69
CA PRO A 100 16.55 -0.20 -6.52
C PRO A 100 16.54 -0.84 -7.91
N THR A 101 17.71 -1.23 -8.42
CA THR A 101 17.89 -1.81 -9.76
C THR A 101 17.86 -3.34 -9.76
N GLU A 102 17.74 -3.97 -8.60
CA GLU A 102 17.77 -5.43 -8.48
C GLU A 102 16.39 -6.02 -8.83
N ASP A 103 16.40 -6.96 -9.78
CA ASP A 103 15.21 -7.69 -10.24
C ASP A 103 15.28 -9.11 -9.67
N LEU A 104 14.45 -9.39 -8.65
CA LEU A 104 14.45 -10.65 -7.93
C LEU A 104 13.28 -11.53 -8.38
N PRO A 105 13.43 -12.87 -8.39
CA PRO A 105 12.32 -13.74 -8.73
C PRO A 105 11.11 -13.58 -7.78
N THR A 106 9.91 -13.49 -8.35
CA THR A 106 8.66 -13.30 -7.58
C THR A 106 8.35 -14.43 -6.60
N HIS A 107 8.77 -15.66 -6.92
CA HIS A 107 8.55 -16.84 -6.07
C HIS A 107 9.29 -16.77 -4.72
N LEU A 108 10.21 -15.82 -4.54
CA LEU A 108 10.85 -15.56 -3.25
C LEU A 108 9.91 -14.90 -2.23
N GLY A 109 8.72 -14.46 -2.66
CA GLY A 109 7.74 -13.84 -1.76
C GLY A 109 8.15 -12.45 -1.27
N LEU A 110 9.13 -11.82 -1.93
CA LEU A 110 9.60 -10.47 -1.62
C LEU A 110 8.85 -9.38 -2.39
N HIS A 111 7.87 -9.72 -3.22
CA HIS A 111 7.07 -8.72 -3.92
C HIS A 111 5.78 -8.48 -3.13
N HIS A 112 5.47 -7.21 -2.85
CA HIS A 112 4.27 -6.81 -2.11
C HIS A 112 3.37 -5.93 -2.96
N HIS A 113 2.08 -6.01 -2.70
CA HIS A 113 1.08 -5.21 -3.40
C HIS A 113 0.93 -3.81 -2.79
N GLY A 114 2.06 -3.17 -2.44
CA GLY A 114 2.11 -1.83 -1.85
C GLY A 114 2.15 -0.73 -2.92
N GLU A 115 2.75 0.41 -2.57
CA GLU A 115 2.92 1.57 -3.45
C GLU A 115 3.94 1.34 -4.59
N GLU A 116 4.87 0.41 -4.40
CA GLU A 116 5.89 0.04 -5.42
C GLU A 116 5.86 -1.49 -5.67
N PRO A 117 4.77 -2.02 -6.27
CA PRO A 117 4.59 -3.46 -6.49
C PRO A 117 5.62 -4.07 -7.46
N GLU A 118 6.26 -3.24 -8.27
CA GLU A 118 7.33 -3.61 -9.19
C GLU A 118 8.68 -3.88 -8.51
N ARG A 119 8.82 -3.55 -7.21
CA ARG A 119 10.09 -3.69 -6.49
C ARG A 119 10.04 -4.79 -5.44
N ALA A 120 11.11 -5.58 -5.38
CA ALA A 120 11.31 -6.56 -4.33
C ALA A 120 11.68 -5.93 -2.98
N GLY A 121 11.35 -6.64 -1.91
CA GLY A 121 11.60 -6.30 -0.51
C GLY A 121 10.46 -5.55 0.16
N TYR A 122 10.53 -5.49 1.48
CA TYR A 122 9.64 -4.69 2.31
C TYR A 122 10.33 -3.40 2.73
N SER A 123 9.60 -2.29 2.66
CA SER A 123 9.96 -1.04 3.33
C SER A 123 9.70 -1.12 4.84
N LEU A 124 10.35 -0.25 5.62
CA LEU A 124 10.06 -0.12 7.06
C LEU A 124 8.59 0.23 7.32
N GLN A 125 7.97 1.05 6.47
CA GLN A 125 6.57 1.44 6.60
C GLN A 125 5.63 0.24 6.42
N GLU A 126 5.85 -0.60 5.40
CA GLU A 126 5.09 -1.83 5.19
C GLU A 126 5.29 -2.81 6.36
N LEU A 127 6.52 -2.96 6.86
CA LEU A 127 6.79 -3.82 8.02
C LEU A 127 6.05 -3.35 9.27
N PHE A 128 6.02 -2.03 9.55
CA PHE A 128 5.24 -1.50 10.67
C PHE A 128 3.72 -1.67 10.47
N LEU A 129 3.23 -1.62 9.23
CA LEU A 129 1.84 -1.91 8.92
C LEU A 129 1.52 -3.40 9.18
N LEU A 130 2.34 -4.31 8.66
CA LEU A 130 2.15 -5.76 8.81
C LEU A 130 2.30 -6.23 10.26
N ALA A 131 3.16 -5.59 11.06
CA ALA A 131 3.31 -5.87 12.49
C ALA A 131 2.01 -5.64 13.30
N ARG A 132 1.06 -4.85 12.75
CA ARG A 132 -0.26 -4.57 13.36
C ARG A 132 -1.40 -5.41 12.75
N SER A 133 -1.09 -6.29 11.79
CA SER A 133 -2.10 -7.14 11.13
C SER A 133 -2.84 -8.03 12.12
N GLN A 134 -4.11 -8.35 11.87
CA GLN A 134 -4.82 -9.37 12.65
C GLN A 134 -4.34 -10.80 12.34
N PHE A 135 -3.61 -10.99 11.24
CA PHE A 135 -3.09 -12.29 10.83
C PHE A 135 -1.71 -12.55 11.45
N ILE A 136 -1.60 -13.63 12.23
CA ILE A 136 -0.41 -13.92 13.03
C ILE A 136 0.84 -14.14 12.17
N GLN A 137 0.70 -14.75 11.00
CA GLN A 137 1.83 -15.00 10.11
C GLN A 137 2.43 -13.69 9.56
N GLN A 138 1.59 -12.72 9.19
CA GLN A 138 2.06 -11.39 8.74
C GLN A 138 2.78 -10.65 9.87
N ARG A 139 2.23 -10.72 11.10
CA ARG A 139 2.88 -10.13 12.28
C ARG A 139 4.24 -10.76 12.55
N SER A 140 4.30 -12.09 12.58
CA SER A 140 5.52 -12.85 12.86
C SER A 140 6.61 -12.53 11.83
N LEU A 141 6.24 -12.52 10.56
CA LEU A 141 7.11 -12.15 9.46
C LEU A 141 7.68 -10.74 9.64
N ALA A 142 6.81 -9.75 9.86
CA ALA A 142 7.21 -8.37 9.99
C ALA A 142 8.14 -8.12 11.18
N LEU A 143 7.81 -8.67 12.34
CA LEU A 143 8.62 -8.53 13.56
C LEU A 143 9.98 -9.23 13.40
N SER A 144 10.02 -10.39 12.77
CA SER A 144 11.27 -11.12 12.52
C SER A 144 12.18 -10.35 11.55
N THR A 145 11.62 -9.83 10.45
CA THR A 145 12.37 -9.00 9.50
C THR A 145 12.89 -7.72 10.17
N LEU A 146 12.07 -7.04 10.97
CA LEU A 146 12.50 -5.86 11.73
C LEU A 146 13.64 -6.17 12.71
N ALA A 147 13.58 -7.30 13.41
CA ALA A 147 14.65 -7.74 14.31
C ALA A 147 15.96 -7.99 13.56
N ASN A 148 15.88 -8.58 12.36
CA ASN A 148 17.04 -8.80 11.49
C ASN A 148 17.64 -7.48 10.99
N ILE A 149 16.78 -6.55 10.55
CA ILE A 149 17.21 -5.21 10.13
C ILE A 149 17.94 -4.49 11.27
N LEU A 150 17.36 -4.48 12.47
CA LEU A 150 17.96 -3.84 13.65
C LEU A 150 19.28 -4.48 14.05
N SER A 151 19.38 -5.81 13.99
CA SER A 151 20.62 -6.54 14.29
C SER A 151 21.73 -6.16 13.31
N LYS A 152 21.42 -6.10 12.01
CA LYS A 152 22.34 -5.63 10.97
C LYS A 152 22.73 -4.16 11.13
N ALA A 153 21.78 -3.29 11.49
CA ALA A 153 22.05 -1.87 11.77
C ALA A 153 23.06 -1.73 12.92
N ARG A 154 22.87 -2.48 14.01
CA ARG A 154 23.78 -2.50 15.16
C ARG A 154 25.17 -3.04 14.82
N ALA A 155 25.25 -3.97 13.88
CA ALA A 155 26.52 -4.48 13.34
C ALA A 155 27.17 -3.52 12.32
N GLY A 156 26.55 -2.39 12.02
CA GLY A 156 27.09 -1.39 11.10
C GLY A 156 26.86 -1.66 9.61
N ALA A 157 25.98 -2.60 9.26
CA ALA A 157 25.76 -3.02 7.88
C ALA A 157 25.19 -1.93 6.94
N TYR A 158 24.69 -0.81 7.49
CA TYR A 158 24.12 0.30 6.72
C TYR A 158 24.85 1.62 6.90
N LEU A 159 26.03 1.60 7.54
CA LEU A 159 26.90 2.77 7.59
C LEU A 159 27.57 2.90 6.22
N SER A 160 27.31 4.02 5.54
CA SER A 160 27.96 4.42 4.29
C SER A 160 28.95 5.55 4.53
#